data_AF-A0A644YH18-F1
#
_entry.id   AF-A0A644YH18-F1
#
_cell.length_a   1.000
_cell.length_b   1.000
_cell.length_c   1.000
_cell.angle_alpha   90.00
_cell.angle_beta   90.00
_cell.angle_gamma   90.00
#
_symmetry.space_group_name_H-M   'P 1'
#
loop_
_entity.id
_entity.type
_entity.pdbx_description
1 polymer ?
#
loop_
_entity_poly.entity_id
_entity_poly.type
_entity_poly.pdbx_seq_one_letter_code
_entity_poly.pdbx_strand_id
1 'polypeptide(L)'
;MSDYYIHNTDEETYHVLDSRFSIRIYADQPWQKTNYMIVSKEKELVLVQASGTWYVNPYWGAYRWINGNGNDKYKASGTYPMPGVNEGSLIGRVGRKIFFIGNEGYVPKGLEGELELVCNDELNGPGAGIHDNKGFLQIKISKVLIEKNTT
;
A
#
# COMPACT_ATOMS: atom_id res chain seq x y z
N MET A 1 -11.29 0.85 23.02
CA MET A 1 -12.09 2.08 22.81
C MET A 1 -11.89 2.47 21.36
N SER A 2 -12.95 2.41 20.56
CA SER A 2 -12.93 2.63 19.11
C SER A 2 -13.34 4.08 18.82
N ASP A 3 -12.47 4.83 18.15
CA ASP A 3 -12.83 6.12 17.57
C ASP A 3 -13.55 5.86 16.24
N TYR A 4 -14.84 6.15 16.18
CA TYR A 4 -15.64 6.10 14.96
C TYR A 4 -15.41 7.39 14.17
N TYR A 5 -14.74 7.31 13.03
CA TYR A 5 -14.73 8.39 12.05
C TYR A 5 -15.83 8.12 11.04
N ILE A 6 -16.84 9.00 11.02
CA ILE A 6 -17.92 9.02 10.03
C ILE A 6 -17.51 9.99 8.93
N HIS A 7 -17.27 9.49 7.72
CA HIS A 7 -17.26 10.33 6.53
C HIS A 7 -18.62 10.19 5.86
N ASN A 8 -19.41 11.27 5.85
CA ASN A 8 -20.68 11.32 5.13
C ASN A 8 -20.41 11.95 3.76
N THR A 9 -20.68 11.19 2.71
CA THR A 9 -21.07 11.74 1.43
C THR A 9 -22.59 11.54 1.31
N ASP A 10 -23.30 12.35 0.53
CA ASP A 10 -24.78 12.41 0.53
C ASP A 10 -25.50 11.07 0.25
N GLU A 11 -24.78 9.98 -0.05
CA GLU A 11 -25.34 8.65 -0.38
C GLU A 11 -24.80 7.48 0.49
N GLU A 12 -23.69 7.62 1.22
CA GLU A 12 -23.06 6.51 1.96
C GLU A 12 -22.39 6.95 3.27
N THR A 13 -22.55 6.12 4.31
CA THR A 13 -21.88 6.27 5.61
C THR A 13 -20.82 5.18 5.77
N TYR A 14 -19.59 5.59 6.10
CA TYR A 14 -18.47 4.68 6.30
C TYR A 14 -18.16 4.52 7.80
N HIS A 15 -18.15 3.28 8.27
CA HIS A 15 -17.69 2.95 9.63
C HIS A 15 -16.32 2.28 9.56
N VAL A 16 -15.29 2.96 10.05
CA VAL A 16 -13.97 2.33 10.20
C VAL A 16 -14.03 1.38 11.40
N LEU A 17 -14.06 0.07 11.12
CA LEU A 17 -13.87 -0.96 12.12
C LEU A 17 -12.38 -1.07 12.42
N ASP A 18 -12.04 -0.53 13.58
CA ASP A 18 -10.68 -0.23 13.95
C ASP A 18 -9.94 -1.47 14.48
N SER A 19 -9.37 -2.26 13.57
CA SER A 19 -8.24 -3.13 13.92
C SER A 19 -6.93 -2.40 13.65
N ARG A 20 -6.47 -1.56 14.60
CA ARG A 20 -5.15 -0.91 14.48
C ARG A 20 -4.06 -1.91 14.84
N PHE A 21 -3.45 -2.53 13.82
CA PHE A 21 -2.05 -2.88 13.97
C PHE A 21 -1.24 -2.15 12.91
N SER A 22 -0.06 -1.74 13.33
CA SER A 22 0.84 -0.90 12.57
C SER A 22 2.05 -1.74 12.24
N ILE A 23 2.34 -1.90 10.96
CA ILE A 23 3.47 -2.69 10.48
C ILE A 23 4.45 -1.82 9.71
N ARG A 24 5.74 -2.12 9.82
CA ARG A 24 6.76 -1.49 8.99
C ARG A 24 6.96 -2.30 7.73
N ILE A 25 6.93 -1.63 6.59
CA ILE A 25 7.31 -2.20 5.29
C ILE A 25 8.64 -1.55 4.90
N TYR A 26 9.69 -2.34 4.92
CA TYR A 26 11.05 -1.93 4.62
C TYR A 26 11.26 -1.87 3.11
N ALA A 27 12.02 -0.88 2.65
CA ALA A 27 12.24 -0.66 1.21
C ALA A 27 13.20 -1.66 0.57
N ASP A 28 14.02 -2.34 1.38
CA ASP A 28 15.08 -3.27 0.97
C ASP A 28 14.67 -4.76 1.06
N GLN A 29 13.38 -5.01 1.28
CA GLN A 29 12.82 -6.35 1.36
C GLN A 29 11.89 -6.61 0.19
N PRO A 30 11.80 -7.88 -0.29
CA PRO A 30 10.79 -8.27 -1.27
C PRO A 30 9.39 -8.20 -0.64
N TRP A 31 8.40 -8.80 -1.29
CA TRP A 31 7.02 -8.89 -0.78
C TRP A 31 6.97 -9.30 0.70
N GLN A 32 6.54 -8.35 1.54
CA GLN A 32 6.44 -8.49 2.97
C GLN A 32 5.01 -8.86 3.36
N LYS A 33 4.89 -9.97 4.07
CA LYS A 33 3.63 -10.43 4.66
C LYS A 33 3.16 -9.46 5.73
N THR A 34 1.90 -9.04 5.63
CA THR A 34 1.27 -8.20 6.66
C THR A 34 0.63 -9.03 7.77
N ASN A 35 0.46 -10.34 7.58
CA ASN A 35 -0.42 -11.21 8.36
C ASN A 35 -1.91 -10.75 8.36
N TYR A 36 -2.28 -9.78 7.52
CA TYR A 36 -3.68 -9.40 7.31
C TYR A 36 -4.30 -10.29 6.24
N MET A 37 -5.33 -11.05 6.62
CA MET A 37 -6.08 -11.89 5.69
C MET A 37 -7.23 -11.09 5.08
N ILE A 38 -7.20 -10.95 3.76
CA ILE A 38 -8.31 -10.45 2.97
C ILE A 38 -9.34 -11.56 2.83
N VAL A 39 -10.56 -11.26 3.23
CA VAL A 39 -11.74 -12.10 3.03
C VAL A 39 -12.73 -11.33 2.18
N SER A 40 -13.22 -11.95 1.11
CA SER A 40 -14.15 -11.28 0.20
C SER A 40 -15.51 -11.15 0.87
N LYS A 41 -15.91 -9.92 1.17
CA LYS A 41 -17.24 -9.60 1.68
C LYS A 41 -17.73 -8.33 1.00
N GLU A 42 -18.94 -8.36 0.46
CA GLU A 42 -19.44 -7.31 -0.44
C GLU A 42 -19.49 -5.90 0.19
N LYS A 43 -19.68 -5.82 1.52
CA LYS A 43 -19.83 -4.56 2.27
C LYS A 43 -18.59 -4.13 3.06
N GLU A 44 -17.48 -4.84 2.92
CA GLU A 44 -16.23 -4.54 3.63
C GLU A 44 -15.17 -4.05 2.63
N LEU A 45 -14.57 -2.89 2.91
CA LEU A 45 -13.34 -2.43 2.25
C LEU A 45 -12.16 -2.59 3.20
N VAL A 46 -10.98 -2.80 2.63
CA VAL A 46 -9.72 -2.76 3.37
C VAL A 46 -8.93 -1.55 2.91
N LEU A 47 -8.81 -0.57 3.81
CA LEU A 47 -8.04 0.64 3.63
C LEU A 47 -6.61 0.43 4.11
N VAL A 48 -5.64 0.82 3.29
CA VAL A 48 -4.22 0.82 3.62
C VAL A 48 -3.73 2.26 3.59
N GLN A 49 -3.16 2.73 4.70
CA GLN A 49 -2.58 4.06 4.84
C GLN A 49 -1.10 3.93 5.18
N ALA A 50 -0.27 4.69 4.47
CA ALA A 50 1.17 4.71 4.64
C ALA A 50 1.64 6.08 5.14
N SER A 51 2.61 6.06 6.04
CA SER A 51 3.29 7.25 6.54
C SER A 51 4.79 7.02 6.65
N GLY A 52 5.56 8.11 6.72
CA GLY A 52 7.02 8.06 6.69
C GLY A 52 7.57 8.16 5.27
N THR A 53 8.86 7.83 5.14
CA THR A 53 9.59 7.93 3.88
C THR A 53 10.61 6.82 3.75
N TRP A 54 10.84 6.39 2.52
CA TRP A 54 11.97 5.54 2.16
C TRP A 54 12.71 6.14 0.96
N TYR A 55 13.77 5.48 0.57
CA TYR A 55 14.65 5.89 -0.50
C TYR A 55 14.98 4.66 -1.33
N VAL A 56 14.92 4.80 -2.66
CA VAL A 56 14.97 3.65 -3.59
C VAL A 56 15.96 3.81 -4.73
N ASN A 57 16.63 4.97 -4.82
CA ASN A 57 17.50 5.25 -5.95
C ASN A 57 18.59 6.27 -5.55
N PRO A 58 19.87 5.84 -5.40
CA PRO A 58 20.99 6.69 -4.93
C PRO A 58 21.20 7.94 -5.76
N TYR A 59 20.80 7.88 -7.03
CA TYR A 59 21.08 8.92 -8.01
C TYR A 59 20.09 10.09 -7.97
N TRP A 60 19.02 10.02 -7.18
CA TRP A 60 18.07 11.12 -7.01
C TRP A 60 18.56 12.29 -6.12
N GLY A 61 19.77 12.18 -5.57
CA GLY A 61 20.41 13.26 -4.83
C GLY A 61 19.64 13.67 -3.57
N ALA A 62 19.38 14.96 -3.40
CA ALA A 62 18.73 15.50 -2.19
C ALA A 62 17.24 15.10 -2.08
N TYR A 63 16.56 14.78 -3.18
CA TYR A 63 15.14 14.45 -3.25
C TYR A 63 14.87 12.95 -3.19
N ARG A 64 15.83 12.19 -2.66
CA ARG A 64 15.83 10.72 -2.70
C ARG A 64 14.87 10.08 -1.69
N TRP A 65 14.48 10.80 -0.65
CA TRP A 65 13.49 10.36 0.33
C TRP A 65 12.09 10.70 -0.17
N ILE A 66 11.29 9.68 -0.39
CA ILE A 66 9.94 9.75 -0.95
C ILE A 66 8.94 9.03 -0.04
N ASN A 67 7.67 9.37 -0.15
CA ASN A 67 6.58 8.70 0.57
C ASN A 67 6.01 7.55 -0.27
N GLY A 68 4.91 6.96 0.19
CA GLY A 68 4.25 5.83 -0.49
C GLY A 68 3.79 6.12 -1.92
N ASN A 69 3.62 7.38 -2.33
CA ASN A 69 3.25 7.72 -3.70
C ASN A 69 4.40 7.51 -4.72
N GLY A 70 5.62 7.25 -4.27
CA GLY A 70 6.77 7.12 -5.16
C GLY A 70 7.27 8.47 -5.68
N ASN A 71 8.22 8.43 -6.60
CA ASN A 71 8.73 9.61 -7.29
C ASN A 71 7.96 9.83 -8.60
N ASP A 72 7.28 10.96 -8.74
CA ASP A 72 6.43 11.26 -9.90
C ASP A 72 7.20 11.51 -11.21
N LYS A 73 8.50 11.79 -11.11
CA LYS A 73 9.39 12.01 -12.26
C LYS A 73 9.89 10.73 -12.89
N TYR A 74 9.83 9.60 -12.19
CA TYR A 74 10.39 8.33 -12.63
C TYR A 74 9.33 7.24 -12.60
N LYS A 75 9.16 6.55 -13.72
CA LYS A 75 8.23 5.42 -13.83
C LYS A 75 9.00 4.12 -13.71
N ALA A 76 8.45 3.21 -12.92
CA ALA A 76 8.91 1.85 -12.76
C ALA A 76 9.04 1.17 -14.13
N SER A 77 10.20 0.53 -14.35
CA SER A 77 10.52 -0.14 -15.61
C SER A 77 9.77 -1.48 -15.75
N GLY A 78 9.94 -2.15 -16.89
CA GLY A 78 9.27 -3.42 -17.18
C GLY A 78 9.66 -4.59 -16.26
N THR A 79 10.81 -4.52 -15.59
CA THR A 79 11.28 -5.56 -14.65
C THR A 79 10.72 -5.39 -13.23
N TYR A 80 10.00 -4.30 -12.98
CA TYR A 80 9.51 -3.95 -11.65
C TYR A 80 8.19 -4.68 -11.38
N PRO A 81 7.80 -4.85 -10.12
CA PRO A 81 6.55 -5.52 -9.77
C PRO A 81 5.31 -4.87 -10.39
N MET A 82 5.29 -3.54 -10.51
CA MET A 82 4.19 -2.79 -11.13
C MET A 82 4.74 -1.74 -12.10
N PRO A 83 5.05 -2.12 -13.35
CA PRO A 83 5.58 -1.22 -14.36
C PRO A 83 4.63 -0.06 -14.69
N GLY A 84 5.20 1.10 -15.06
CA GLY A 84 4.44 2.30 -15.45
C GLY A 84 3.86 3.13 -14.31
N VAL A 85 3.86 2.61 -13.08
CA VAL A 85 3.59 3.37 -11.85
C VAL A 85 4.85 4.12 -11.42
N ASN A 86 4.73 5.12 -10.54
CA ASN A 86 5.91 5.81 -10.00
C ASN A 86 6.89 4.79 -9.37
N GLU A 87 8.18 5.01 -9.60
CA GLU A 87 9.26 4.26 -8.97
C GLU A 87 9.26 4.52 -7.47
N GLY A 88 9.42 3.44 -6.68
CA GLY A 88 9.39 3.51 -5.23
C GLY A 88 8.01 3.73 -4.61
N SER A 89 6.92 3.57 -5.37
CA SER A 89 5.59 3.57 -4.78
C SER A 89 5.36 2.36 -3.87
N LEU A 90 4.52 2.53 -2.85
CA LEU A 90 3.93 1.41 -2.14
C LEU A 90 2.88 0.73 -3.03
N ILE A 91 3.04 -0.57 -3.22
CA ILE A 91 2.08 -1.42 -3.92
C ILE A 91 1.72 -2.62 -3.05
N GLY A 92 0.57 -3.21 -3.35
CA GLY A 92 0.09 -4.41 -2.67
C GLY A 92 -0.13 -5.56 -3.64
N ARG A 93 -0.17 -6.77 -3.10
CA ARG A 93 -0.73 -7.92 -3.78
C ARG A 93 -1.56 -8.78 -2.84
N VAL A 94 -2.52 -9.48 -3.44
CA VAL A 94 -3.20 -10.62 -2.83
C VAL A 94 -3.15 -11.75 -3.85
N GLY A 95 -2.50 -12.85 -3.49
CA GLY A 95 -2.15 -13.90 -4.44
C GLY A 95 -1.32 -13.34 -5.60
N ARG A 96 -1.83 -13.46 -6.84
CA ARG A 96 -1.16 -12.96 -8.06
C ARG A 96 -1.59 -11.55 -8.48
N LYS A 97 -2.60 -10.97 -7.84
CA LYS A 97 -3.13 -9.66 -8.25
C LYS A 97 -2.34 -8.55 -7.56
N ILE A 98 -1.63 -7.75 -8.35
CA ILE A 98 -0.88 -6.56 -7.89
C ILE A 98 -1.73 -5.31 -8.12
N PHE A 99 -1.63 -4.34 -7.21
CA PHE A 99 -2.34 -3.05 -7.27
C PHE A 99 -1.55 -1.93 -6.59
N PHE A 100 -1.79 -0.70 -7.03
CA PHE A 100 -1.20 0.50 -6.45
C PHE A 100 -1.90 0.86 -5.14
N ILE A 101 -1.13 1.31 -4.14
CA ILE A 101 -1.65 1.80 -2.85
C ILE A 101 -1.25 3.26 -2.65
N GLY A 102 0.00 3.63 -2.87
CA GLY A 102 0.43 5.00 -2.59
C GLY A 102 0.50 5.30 -1.09
N ASN A 103 0.26 6.55 -0.72
CA ASN A 103 0.06 6.95 0.69
C ASN A 103 -1.27 6.44 1.26
N GLU A 104 -2.28 6.24 0.41
CA GLU A 104 -3.60 5.77 0.81
C GLU A 104 -4.29 5.08 -0.36
N GLY A 105 -4.75 3.85 -0.13
CA GLY A 105 -5.44 3.08 -1.16
C GLY A 105 -6.26 1.94 -0.57
N TYR A 106 -7.18 1.42 -1.38
CA TYR A 106 -8.02 0.28 -1.01
C TYR A 106 -7.52 -1.00 -1.69
N VAL A 107 -7.62 -2.12 -0.98
CA VAL A 107 -7.48 -3.44 -1.60
C VAL A 107 -8.66 -3.65 -2.56
N PRO A 108 -8.42 -4.08 -3.82
CA PRO A 108 -9.50 -4.35 -4.76
C PRO A 108 -10.49 -5.39 -4.22
N LYS A 109 -11.79 -5.16 -4.48
CA LYS A 109 -12.85 -6.10 -4.09
C LYS A 109 -12.70 -7.45 -4.81
N GLY A 110 -13.22 -8.51 -4.18
CA GLY A 110 -13.24 -9.85 -4.75
C GLY A 110 -11.93 -10.62 -4.64
N LEU A 111 -10.93 -10.08 -3.92
CA LEU A 111 -9.69 -10.80 -3.62
C LEU A 111 -9.82 -11.57 -2.31
N GLU A 112 -9.12 -12.69 -2.21
CA GLU A 112 -9.01 -13.51 -1.00
C GLU A 112 -7.57 -13.99 -0.82
N GLY A 113 -7.07 -13.95 0.42
CA GLY A 113 -5.73 -14.37 0.76
C GLY A 113 -4.95 -13.35 1.59
N GLU A 114 -3.69 -13.63 1.85
CA GLU A 114 -2.82 -12.74 2.62
C GLU A 114 -2.47 -11.49 1.82
N LEU A 115 -2.60 -10.31 2.44
CA LEU A 115 -2.09 -9.06 1.90
C LEU A 115 -0.58 -8.99 2.08
N GLU A 116 0.14 -8.81 0.99
CA GLU A 116 1.57 -8.56 0.96
C GLU A 116 1.84 -7.18 0.37
N LEU A 117 2.86 -6.51 0.90
CA LEU A 117 3.23 -5.15 0.50
C LEU A 117 4.71 -5.10 0.09
N VAL A 118 5.04 -4.22 -0.85
CA VAL A 118 6.43 -4.02 -1.27
C VAL A 118 6.65 -2.60 -1.80
N CYS A 119 7.89 -2.16 -1.76
CA CYS A 119 8.36 -1.02 -2.55
C CYS A 119 8.38 -1.39 -4.04
N ASN A 120 7.82 -0.55 -4.91
CA ASN A 120 7.81 -0.77 -6.36
C ASN A 120 9.18 -0.45 -6.96
N ASP A 121 10.09 -1.40 -6.79
CA ASP A 121 11.45 -1.38 -7.29
C ASP A 121 11.88 -2.78 -7.76
N GLU A 122 13.02 -2.87 -8.45
CA GLU A 122 13.49 -4.11 -9.07
C GLU A 122 13.83 -5.17 -8.01
N LEU A 123 13.04 -6.25 -7.94
CA LEU A 123 13.23 -7.30 -6.92
C LEU A 123 14.36 -8.28 -7.26
N ASN A 124 14.57 -8.58 -8.55
CA ASN A 124 15.47 -9.63 -9.03
C ASN A 124 16.07 -9.27 -10.39
N GLY A 125 16.72 -8.12 -10.52
CA GLY A 125 17.34 -7.73 -11.78
C GLY A 125 18.86 -7.60 -11.71
N PRO A 126 19.48 -7.19 -12.83
CA PRO A 126 20.94 -7.15 -12.95
C PRO A 126 21.58 -5.97 -12.20
N GLY A 127 20.78 -4.98 -11.79
CA GLY A 127 21.23 -3.84 -10.98
C GLY A 127 21.27 -4.15 -9.48
N ALA A 128 21.44 -3.11 -8.66
CA ALA A 128 21.30 -3.25 -7.21
C ALA A 128 19.85 -3.58 -6.80
N GLY A 129 18.87 -3.08 -7.57
CA GLY A 129 17.45 -3.24 -7.27
C GLY A 129 17.14 -2.86 -5.83
N ILE A 130 16.30 -3.64 -5.17
CA ILE A 130 15.93 -3.37 -3.76
C ILE A 130 17.12 -3.35 -2.78
N HIS A 131 18.29 -3.87 -3.12
CA HIS A 131 19.39 -4.04 -2.15
C HIS A 131 20.10 -2.74 -1.75
N ASP A 132 19.95 -1.66 -2.50
CA ASP A 132 20.48 -0.34 -2.12
C ASP A 132 19.41 0.59 -1.54
N ASN A 133 18.18 0.12 -1.39
CA ASN A 133 17.07 0.86 -0.79
C ASN A 133 17.26 1.03 0.72
N LYS A 134 16.70 2.11 1.29
CA LYS A 134 16.76 2.36 2.75
C LYS A 134 15.48 2.98 3.28
N GLY A 135 15.24 2.73 4.57
CA GLY A 135 14.09 3.24 5.28
C GLY A 135 12.89 2.31 5.19
N PHE A 136 11.76 2.80 5.68
CA PHE A 136 10.52 2.04 5.74
C PHE A 136 9.32 2.99 5.73
N LEU A 137 8.18 2.45 5.32
CA LEU A 137 6.89 3.07 5.54
C LEU A 137 6.20 2.41 6.74
N GLN A 138 5.56 3.23 7.57
CA GLN A 138 4.66 2.76 8.62
C GLN A 138 3.27 2.63 8.03
N ILE A 139 2.74 1.40 8.04
CA ILE A 139 1.47 1.05 7.42
C ILE A 139 0.41 0.83 8.49
N LYS A 140 -0.72 1.49 8.33
CA LYS A 140 -1.96 1.21 9.04
C LYS A 140 -2.92 0.51 8.08
N ILE A 141 -3.47 -0.63 8.50
CA ILE A 141 -4.51 -1.34 7.76
C ILE A 141 -5.80 -1.20 8.56
N SER A 142 -6.91 -0.91 7.90
CA SER A 142 -8.21 -0.71 8.55
C SER A 142 -9.31 -1.35 7.73
N LYS A 143 -10.27 -1.97 8.41
CA LYS A 143 -11.51 -2.42 7.78
C LYS A 143 -12.50 -1.27 7.78
N VAL A 144 -13.14 -1.02 6.65
CA VAL A 144 -14.17 0.00 6.50
C VAL A 144 -15.46 -0.69 6.08
N LEU A 145 -16.51 -0.57 6.90
CA LEU A 145 -17.85 -0.97 6.52
C LEU A 145 -18.49 0.15 5.72
N ILE A 146 -19.13 -0.22 4.62
CA ILE A 146 -20.01 0.68 3.87
C ILE A 146 -21.45 0.37 4.31
N GLU A 147 -22.10 1.35 4.93
CA GLU A 147 -23.53 1.34 5.18
C GLU A 147 -24.19 2.30 4.20
N LYS A 148 -25.11 1.77 3.38
CA LYS A 148 -26.00 2.61 2.58
C LYS A 148 -27.08 3.15 3.50
N ASN A 149 -27.32 4.45 3.46
CA ASN A 149 -28.45 5.04 4.13
C ASN A 149 -29.74 4.51 3.46
N THR A 150 -30.46 3.64 4.15
CA THR A 150 -31.83 3.29 3.75
C THR A 150 -32.73 4.47 4.07
N THR A 151 -33.28 5.09 3.02
CA THR A 151 -34.46 5.97 3.08
C THR A 151 -35.69 5.22 3.57
#